data_AF-A0A9W8IXQ0-F1
#
_entry.id   AF-A0A9W8IXQ0-F1
#
_cell.length_a   1.000
_cell.length_b   1.000
_cell.length_c   1.000
_cell.angle_alpha   90.00
_cell.angle_beta   90.00
_cell.angle_gamma   90.00
#
_symmetry.space_group_name_H-M   'P 1'
#
loop_
_entity.id
_entity.type
_entity.pdbx_description
1 polymer ?
#
loop_
_entity_poly.entity_id
_entity_poly.type
_entity_poly.pdbx_seq_one_letter_code
_entity_poly.pdbx_strand_id
1 'polypeptide(L)'
;MVYKIFFTLLLSFQLARFTSGVAAAPSPPPQNKDWPFDVTELRAPDGSITAKFVSIGATLTELWVKDKYGKARDVVLGYDDPKQLWTDPAHPVFNAIVGRYANRLKNGTFSIPISRNPTPGAPNVFQIPTNAHNGQVTLHGGIIGWDRRNWTIERKSRTSVTYKHIDAGHENWPGTVTAYATHTVENGGVLKTVVRATATEKTPIMLTQHVYWNLDAFQDATVDTVLDTHHLQITSSRVLDVDSNMIPTGKFINVSNTAFDFRRAQTIGARWDATAVLCGEGCQGYDSEWIHDDQKSGRTSLWSDASGIRVDITSNQPAVQVYTSNWMNTVRKTHHGGAEKSYGKWSAVALEQQGYVAAVNTPEWGVDQISAALLTELNVYMIDPKVLKGCDCQGRQKKARIPLSREYYQHCGQTISVNAPEDISHFGKVGPKLKVNFQNLRCGGLIASTRQRPRSDAKVEDVLEEIASYESWDQ
;
A
#
# COMPACT_ATOMS: atom_id res chain seq x y z
N MET A 1 62.13 57.31 -33.73
CA MET A 1 63.33 56.45 -33.74
C MET A 1 63.06 55.29 -32.77
N VAL A 2 62.93 54.08 -33.34
CA VAL A 2 63.12 52.75 -32.73
C VAL A 2 62.04 52.16 -31.78
N TYR A 3 61.58 50.99 -32.23
CA TYR A 3 60.79 49.90 -31.65
C TYR A 3 61.16 49.47 -30.23
N LYS A 4 60.17 48.96 -29.47
CA LYS A 4 60.39 47.84 -28.53
C LYS A 4 59.20 46.88 -28.49
N ILE A 5 59.55 45.62 -28.65
CA ILE A 5 58.76 44.40 -28.80
C ILE A 5 58.25 43.96 -27.41
N PHE A 6 56.98 43.55 -27.30
CA PHE A 6 56.45 42.82 -26.14
C PHE A 6 56.45 41.30 -26.45
N PHE A 7 57.10 40.53 -25.58
CA PHE A 7 57.09 39.07 -25.57
C PHE A 7 56.04 38.60 -24.56
N THR A 8 55.08 37.79 -24.98
CA THR A 8 54.08 37.16 -24.10
C THR A 8 54.49 35.70 -23.87
N LEU A 9 54.79 35.32 -22.63
CA LEU A 9 54.96 33.93 -22.22
C LEU A 9 53.57 33.28 -22.05
N LEU A 10 53.27 32.24 -22.82
CA LEU A 10 52.11 31.36 -22.61
C LEU A 10 52.56 30.11 -21.84
N LEU A 11 52.09 29.98 -20.59
CA LEU A 11 52.18 28.75 -19.81
C LEU A 11 51.00 27.84 -20.18
N SER A 12 51.27 26.69 -20.78
CA SER A 12 50.28 25.68 -21.14
C SER A 12 49.98 24.75 -19.94
N PHE A 13 48.83 24.92 -19.32
CA PHE A 13 48.23 23.91 -18.45
C PHE A 13 47.50 22.86 -19.31
N GLN A 14 48.01 21.63 -19.35
CA GLN A 14 47.27 20.49 -19.90
C GLN A 14 46.24 20.00 -18.87
N LEU A 15 44.96 20.29 -19.09
CA LEU A 15 43.88 19.54 -18.45
C LEU A 15 43.68 18.21 -19.18
N ALA A 16 43.97 17.11 -18.48
CA ALA A 16 43.57 15.78 -18.92
C ALA A 16 42.04 15.67 -18.89
N ARG A 17 41.41 15.54 -20.06
CA ARG A 17 39.98 15.23 -20.19
C ARG A 17 39.77 13.76 -19.85
N PHE A 18 39.21 13.49 -18.67
CA PHE A 18 38.53 12.22 -18.41
C PHE A 18 37.20 12.22 -19.17
N THR A 19 37.17 11.59 -20.34
CA THR A 19 35.92 11.25 -21.00
C THR A 19 35.29 10.07 -20.28
N SER A 20 34.40 10.34 -19.32
CA SER A 20 33.49 9.32 -18.80
C SER A 20 32.57 8.90 -19.95
N GLY A 21 32.78 7.70 -20.47
CA GLY A 21 31.85 7.09 -21.42
C GLY A 21 30.50 6.91 -20.74
N VAL A 22 29.55 7.79 -21.06
CA VAL A 22 28.15 7.55 -20.73
C VAL A 22 27.71 6.41 -21.67
N ALA A 23 27.65 5.19 -21.13
CA ALA A 23 27.03 4.09 -21.85
C ALA A 23 25.62 4.54 -22.25
N ALA A 24 25.32 4.55 -23.55
CA ALA A 24 23.99 4.86 -24.04
C ALA A 24 22.99 3.93 -23.33
N ALA A 25 21.92 4.50 -22.78
CA ALA A 25 20.85 3.69 -22.22
C ALA A 25 20.39 2.70 -23.31
N PRO A 26 20.20 1.41 -22.98
CA PRO A 26 19.72 0.45 -23.97
C PRO A 26 18.44 0.97 -24.60
N SER A 27 18.36 0.90 -25.92
CA SER A 27 17.17 1.28 -26.67
C SER A 27 15.97 0.49 -26.14
N PRO A 28 14.80 1.12 -25.97
CA PRO A 28 13.61 0.43 -25.51
C PRO A 28 13.32 -0.75 -26.44
N PRO A 29 12.87 -1.90 -25.89
CA PRO A 29 12.48 -3.04 -26.72
C PRO A 29 11.42 -2.62 -27.75
N PRO A 30 11.46 -3.17 -28.98
CA PRO A 30 10.46 -2.87 -29.98
C PRO A 30 9.04 -3.20 -29.47
N GLN A 31 8.10 -2.29 -29.71
CA GLN A 31 6.71 -2.44 -29.27
C GLN A 31 6.02 -3.54 -30.07
N ASN A 32 5.22 -4.35 -29.38
CA ASN A 32 4.41 -5.40 -29.99
C ASN A 32 3.27 -4.77 -30.84
N LYS A 33 2.83 -5.46 -31.89
CA LYS A 33 1.68 -5.05 -32.73
C LYS A 33 0.39 -4.83 -31.93
N ASP A 34 0.27 -5.51 -30.79
CA ASP A 34 -0.91 -5.45 -29.91
C ASP A 34 -0.76 -4.40 -28.79
N TRP A 35 0.34 -3.63 -28.77
CA TRP A 35 0.54 -2.51 -27.84
C TRP A 35 -0.59 -1.48 -28.01
N PRO A 36 -1.17 -0.93 -26.93
CA PRO A 36 -0.74 -1.02 -25.52
C PRO A 36 -1.36 -2.17 -24.71
N PHE A 37 -2.04 -3.12 -25.37
CA PHE A 37 -2.75 -4.22 -24.72
C PHE A 37 -1.95 -5.53 -24.74
N ASP A 38 -0.67 -5.46 -25.08
CA ASP A 38 0.22 -6.59 -25.12
C ASP A 38 0.49 -7.13 -23.72
N VAL A 39 0.20 -8.41 -23.51
CA VAL A 39 0.34 -9.06 -22.21
C VAL A 39 1.82 -9.37 -21.92
N THR A 40 2.30 -8.89 -20.78
CA THR A 40 3.60 -9.21 -20.20
C THR A 40 3.40 -10.13 -18.99
N GLU A 41 3.81 -11.39 -19.11
CA GLU A 41 3.77 -12.35 -18.00
C GLU A 41 5.10 -12.35 -17.23
N LEU A 42 5.01 -12.28 -15.90
CA LEU A 42 6.10 -12.49 -14.96
C LEU A 42 5.84 -13.78 -14.16
N ARG A 43 6.87 -14.60 -13.95
CA ARG A 43 6.75 -15.84 -13.18
C ARG A 43 7.92 -16.01 -12.21
N ALA A 44 7.61 -16.19 -10.93
CA ALA A 44 8.62 -16.53 -9.92
C ALA A 44 9.29 -17.88 -10.26
N PRO A 45 10.61 -18.03 -10.04
CA PRO A 45 11.34 -19.26 -10.36
C PRO A 45 10.78 -20.53 -9.71
N ASP A 46 10.27 -20.44 -8.48
CA ASP A 46 9.64 -21.56 -7.75
C ASP A 46 8.18 -21.84 -8.14
N GLY A 47 7.60 -21.01 -9.03
CA GLY A 47 6.20 -21.11 -9.44
C GLY A 47 5.19 -20.81 -8.33
N SER A 48 5.60 -20.06 -7.30
CA SER A 48 4.71 -19.60 -6.22
C SER A 48 3.72 -18.53 -6.69
N ILE A 49 4.12 -17.69 -7.64
CA ILE A 49 3.30 -16.60 -8.19
C ILE A 49 3.56 -16.39 -9.68
N THR A 50 2.49 -16.09 -10.42
CA THR A 50 2.52 -15.61 -11.80
C THR A 50 1.67 -14.35 -11.88
N ALA A 51 2.24 -13.27 -12.39
CA ALA A 51 1.53 -12.00 -12.57
C ALA A 51 1.52 -11.64 -14.06
N LYS A 52 0.39 -11.14 -14.56
CA LYS A 52 0.28 -10.64 -15.94
C LYS A 52 -0.06 -9.17 -15.94
N PHE A 53 0.59 -8.44 -16.84
CA PHE A 53 0.44 -7.00 -16.98
C PHE A 53 0.17 -6.60 -18.42
N VAL A 54 -0.41 -5.41 -18.62
CA VAL A 54 -0.48 -4.75 -19.93
C VAL A 54 0.08 -3.34 -19.86
N SER A 55 0.50 -2.81 -21.02
CA SER A 55 1.16 -1.51 -21.10
C SER A 55 0.22 -0.32 -20.82
N ILE A 56 -1.08 -0.44 -21.10
CA ILE A 56 -2.06 0.58 -20.70
C ILE A 56 -2.18 0.61 -19.16
N GLY A 57 -1.96 1.78 -18.57
CA GLY A 57 -1.97 1.98 -17.12
C GLY A 57 -0.89 1.22 -16.34
N ALA A 58 0.05 0.55 -17.02
CA ALA A 58 0.92 -0.47 -16.40
C ALA A 58 0.09 -1.48 -15.56
N THR A 59 -1.06 -1.90 -16.11
CA THR A 59 -2.13 -2.56 -15.36
C THR A 59 -1.83 -4.03 -15.07
N LEU A 60 -1.99 -4.45 -13.82
CA LEU A 60 -2.01 -5.86 -13.42
C LEU A 60 -3.34 -6.51 -13.85
N THR A 61 -3.33 -7.43 -14.81
CA THR A 61 -4.56 -8.07 -15.31
C THR A 61 -4.90 -9.36 -14.58
N GLU A 62 -3.89 -10.11 -14.15
CA GLU A 62 -4.05 -11.39 -13.46
C GLU A 62 -2.94 -11.59 -12.41
N LEU A 63 -3.27 -12.17 -11.27
CA LEU A 63 -2.33 -12.52 -10.21
C LEU A 63 -2.62 -13.93 -9.69
N TRP A 64 -1.88 -14.90 -10.20
CA TRP A 64 -2.08 -16.32 -9.91
C TRP A 64 -1.23 -16.80 -8.76
N VAL A 65 -1.88 -17.44 -7.80
CA VAL A 65 -1.28 -18.01 -6.61
C VAL A 65 -1.94 -19.32 -6.21
N LYS A 66 -1.22 -20.17 -5.51
CA LYS A 66 -1.76 -21.47 -5.05
C LYS A 66 -2.57 -21.27 -3.78
N ASP A 67 -3.74 -21.90 -3.72
CA ASP A 67 -4.56 -22.01 -2.52
C ASP A 67 -4.02 -23.09 -1.55
N LYS A 68 -4.69 -23.28 -0.41
CA LYS A 68 -4.35 -24.31 0.59
C LYS A 68 -4.43 -25.76 0.07
N TYR A 69 -5.06 -25.98 -1.08
CA TYR A 69 -5.16 -27.28 -1.77
C TYR A 69 -4.16 -27.40 -2.93
N GLY A 70 -3.34 -26.38 -3.18
CA GLY A 70 -2.35 -26.33 -4.25
C GLY A 70 -2.90 -25.94 -5.62
N LYS A 71 -4.18 -25.54 -5.72
CA LYS A 71 -4.80 -25.08 -6.97
C LYS A 71 -4.49 -23.61 -7.20
N ALA A 72 -4.11 -23.25 -8.43
CA ALA A 72 -3.87 -21.86 -8.79
C ALA A 72 -5.20 -21.08 -8.86
N ARG A 73 -5.22 -19.87 -8.31
CA ARG A 73 -6.33 -18.93 -8.32
C ARG A 73 -5.83 -17.56 -8.72
N ASP A 74 -6.57 -16.89 -9.60
CA ASP A 74 -6.38 -15.48 -9.90
C ASP A 74 -7.10 -14.67 -8.83
N VAL A 75 -6.35 -13.95 -8.00
CA VAL A 75 -6.89 -13.31 -6.78
C VAL A 75 -7.24 -11.84 -6.95
N VAL A 76 -7.17 -11.33 -8.19
CA VAL A 76 -7.49 -9.94 -8.51
C VAL A 76 -8.58 -9.87 -9.56
N LEU A 77 -9.46 -8.87 -9.49
CA LEU A 77 -10.47 -8.63 -10.52
C LEU A 77 -9.83 -8.02 -11.78
N GLY A 78 -10.59 -7.87 -12.86
CA GLY A 78 -10.11 -7.40 -14.15
C GLY A 78 -10.94 -7.93 -15.31
N TYR A 79 -10.45 -7.76 -16.53
CA TYR A 79 -11.12 -8.22 -17.77
C TYR A 79 -10.33 -9.32 -18.46
N ASP A 80 -11.04 -10.18 -19.19
CA ASP A 80 -10.43 -11.13 -20.11
C ASP A 80 -9.89 -10.43 -21.38
N ASP A 81 -10.60 -9.41 -21.89
CA ASP A 81 -10.11 -8.54 -22.96
C ASP A 81 -9.54 -7.24 -22.36
N PRO A 82 -8.22 -7.02 -22.38
CA PRO A 82 -7.61 -5.81 -21.84
C PRO A 82 -8.09 -4.51 -22.50
N LYS A 83 -8.70 -4.55 -23.69
CA LYS A 83 -9.29 -3.36 -24.34
C LYS A 83 -10.42 -2.75 -23.51
N GLN A 84 -11.09 -3.56 -22.68
CA GLN A 84 -12.13 -3.10 -21.77
C GLN A 84 -11.60 -2.14 -20.70
N LEU A 85 -10.29 -2.14 -20.41
CA LEU A 85 -9.66 -1.12 -19.54
C LEU A 85 -9.79 0.30 -20.10
N TRP A 86 -10.04 0.44 -21.40
CA TRP A 86 -10.28 1.73 -22.06
C TRP A 86 -11.74 1.93 -22.45
N THR A 87 -12.46 0.86 -22.84
CA THR A 87 -13.78 0.96 -23.45
C THR A 87 -14.96 0.74 -22.50
N ASP A 88 -14.76 0.15 -21.31
CA ASP A 88 -15.84 -0.05 -20.35
C ASP A 88 -16.31 1.31 -19.81
N PRO A 89 -17.57 1.72 -20.02
CA PRO A 89 -18.08 2.99 -19.53
C PRO A 89 -18.13 3.07 -17.99
N ALA A 90 -18.23 1.94 -17.28
CA ALA A 90 -18.21 1.91 -15.82
C ALA A 90 -16.81 2.22 -15.26
N HIS A 91 -15.77 1.89 -16.03
CA HIS A 91 -14.36 2.18 -15.75
C HIS A 91 -13.97 2.09 -14.26
N PRO A 92 -13.96 0.90 -13.65
CA PRO A 92 -13.66 0.73 -12.23
C PRO A 92 -12.19 0.97 -11.86
N VAL A 93 -11.32 1.31 -12.83
CA VAL A 93 -9.88 1.53 -12.63
C VAL A 93 -9.17 0.25 -12.13
N PHE A 94 -9.46 -0.91 -12.74
CA PHE A 94 -8.88 -2.18 -12.30
C PHE A 94 -7.35 -2.16 -12.29
N ASN A 95 -6.75 -2.24 -11.09
CA ASN A 95 -5.37 -2.61 -10.80
C ASN A 95 -4.25 -1.78 -11.47
N ALA A 96 -4.60 -0.67 -12.09
CA ALA A 96 -3.69 0.21 -12.81
C ALA A 96 -2.84 1.06 -11.85
N ILE A 97 -1.74 1.59 -12.36
CA ILE A 97 -1.02 2.69 -11.71
C ILE A 97 -1.84 3.96 -11.91
N VAL A 98 -2.35 4.51 -10.81
CA VAL A 98 -3.16 5.72 -10.81
C VAL A 98 -2.28 6.94 -10.57
N GLY A 99 -2.52 8.00 -11.34
CA GLY A 99 -1.81 9.27 -11.26
C GLY A 99 -2.37 10.30 -12.26
N ARG A 100 -1.85 11.53 -12.27
CA ARG A 100 -0.70 12.02 -11.48
C ARG A 100 -1.02 12.21 -9.98
N TYR A 101 -2.30 12.35 -9.65
CA TYR A 101 -2.80 12.44 -8.27
C TYR A 101 -3.94 11.43 -8.06
N ALA A 102 -3.66 10.38 -7.29
CA ALA A 102 -4.64 9.37 -6.90
C ALA A 102 -5.76 9.98 -6.05
N ASN A 103 -6.86 9.25 -5.91
CA ASN A 103 -8.01 9.68 -5.12
C ASN A 103 -8.53 11.09 -5.51
N ARG A 104 -9.08 11.84 -4.56
CA ARG A 104 -9.87 13.05 -4.80
C ARG A 104 -9.10 14.34 -4.62
N LEU A 105 -9.43 15.33 -5.44
CA LEU A 105 -9.02 16.72 -5.34
C LEU A 105 -10.28 17.62 -5.35
N LYS A 106 -10.38 18.49 -4.36
CA LYS A 106 -11.55 19.35 -4.14
C LYS A 106 -11.70 20.35 -5.30
N ASN A 107 -12.87 20.40 -5.93
CA ASN A 107 -13.20 21.30 -7.05
C ASN A 107 -12.22 21.24 -8.23
N GLY A 108 -11.41 20.17 -8.31
CA GLY A 108 -10.32 20.10 -9.27
C GLY A 108 -9.31 21.25 -9.16
N THR A 109 -9.15 21.87 -7.99
CA THR A 109 -8.25 23.03 -7.83
C THR A 109 -7.23 22.82 -6.73
N PHE A 110 -6.04 23.36 -6.93
CA PHE A 110 -5.02 23.47 -5.88
C PHE A 110 -4.17 24.72 -6.15
N SER A 111 -3.35 25.11 -5.16
CA SER A 111 -2.40 26.21 -5.31
C SER A 111 -0.99 25.83 -4.88
N ILE A 112 -0.01 26.59 -5.36
CA ILE A 112 1.37 26.56 -4.91
C ILE A 112 1.74 27.95 -4.41
N PRO A 113 1.89 28.19 -3.09
CA PRO A 113 1.84 27.23 -1.97
C PRO A 113 0.43 26.69 -1.67
N ILE A 114 0.37 25.60 -0.91
CA ILE A 114 -0.87 24.90 -0.53
C ILE A 114 -1.84 25.84 0.18
N SER A 115 -3.11 25.81 -0.24
CA SER A 115 -4.22 26.51 0.40
C SER A 115 -5.47 25.63 0.40
N ARG A 116 -6.29 25.75 1.45
CA ARG A 116 -7.55 25.01 1.57
C ARG A 116 -8.60 25.42 0.53
N ASN A 117 -8.64 26.70 0.20
CA ASN A 117 -9.63 27.28 -0.71
C ASN A 117 -8.91 28.21 -1.70
N PRO A 118 -8.19 27.66 -2.67
CA PRO A 118 -7.53 28.47 -3.69
C PRO A 118 -8.59 29.16 -4.56
N THR A 119 -8.38 30.44 -4.88
CA THR A 119 -9.30 31.21 -5.73
C THR A 119 -9.01 30.91 -7.20
N PRO A 120 -9.95 30.31 -7.97
CA PRO A 120 -9.72 30.04 -9.39
C PRO A 120 -9.31 31.31 -10.16
N GLY A 121 -8.30 31.18 -11.02
CA GLY A 121 -7.76 32.29 -11.81
C GLY A 121 -6.75 33.20 -11.09
N ALA A 122 -6.52 33.01 -9.79
CA ALA A 122 -5.44 33.71 -9.09
C ALA A 122 -4.05 33.16 -9.50
N PRO A 123 -2.97 33.94 -9.33
CA PRO A 123 -1.61 33.46 -9.59
C PRO A 123 -1.29 32.19 -8.79
N ASN A 124 -0.61 31.24 -9.44
CA ASN A 124 -0.24 29.93 -8.87
C ASN A 124 -1.42 29.07 -8.38
N VAL A 125 -2.63 29.30 -8.92
CA VAL A 125 -3.78 28.41 -8.78
C VAL A 125 -3.97 27.63 -10.08
N PHE A 126 -4.13 26.31 -9.96
CA PHE A 126 -4.25 25.40 -11.08
C PHE A 126 -5.63 24.75 -11.09
N GLN A 127 -6.17 24.51 -12.28
CA GLN A 127 -7.47 23.88 -12.50
C GLN A 127 -7.29 22.58 -13.30
N ILE A 128 -7.65 21.48 -12.68
CA ILE A 128 -7.70 20.14 -13.25
C ILE A 128 -9.15 19.81 -13.60
N PRO A 129 -9.41 19.10 -14.71
CA PRO A 129 -10.74 18.63 -15.06
C PRO A 129 -11.37 17.78 -13.96
N THR A 130 -12.62 18.09 -13.62
CA THR A 130 -13.44 17.32 -12.67
C THR A 130 -14.19 16.21 -13.39
N ASN A 131 -14.30 15.04 -12.77
CA ASN A 131 -14.88 13.83 -13.36
C ASN A 131 -15.76 13.04 -12.37
N ALA A 132 -15.96 13.54 -11.14
CA ALA A 132 -16.75 12.87 -10.10
C ALA A 132 -17.63 13.87 -9.33
N HIS A 133 -18.58 13.34 -8.54
CA HIS A 133 -19.46 14.11 -7.65
C HIS A 133 -20.10 15.32 -8.35
N ASN A 134 -20.80 15.08 -9.47
CA ASN A 134 -21.48 16.12 -10.26
C ASN A 134 -20.56 17.30 -10.66
N GLY A 135 -19.29 17.01 -10.97
CA GLY A 135 -18.31 18.02 -11.40
C GLY A 135 -17.66 18.80 -10.26
N GLN A 136 -17.80 18.35 -9.01
CA GLN A 136 -17.18 19.01 -7.85
C GLN A 136 -15.83 18.39 -7.46
N VAL A 137 -15.45 17.27 -8.07
CA VAL A 137 -14.25 16.53 -7.68
C VAL A 137 -13.49 16.07 -8.92
N THR A 138 -12.17 16.26 -8.89
CA THR A 138 -11.25 15.50 -9.74
C THR A 138 -10.87 14.23 -8.98
N LEU A 139 -11.11 13.09 -9.60
CA LEU A 139 -10.83 11.77 -9.08
C LEU A 139 -9.78 11.10 -9.97
N HIS A 140 -8.77 10.49 -9.36
CA HIS A 140 -7.75 9.67 -10.02
C HIS A 140 -7.01 10.38 -11.18
N GLY A 141 -6.73 11.67 -10.98
CA GLY A 141 -5.86 12.45 -11.87
C GLY A 141 -6.55 13.15 -13.04
N GLY A 142 -7.85 12.95 -13.27
CA GLY A 142 -8.63 13.68 -14.28
C GLY A 142 -9.47 12.80 -15.20
N ILE A 143 -9.90 13.35 -16.33
CA ILE A 143 -10.82 12.68 -17.28
C ILE A 143 -10.16 11.45 -17.89
N ILE A 144 -8.87 11.55 -18.26
CA ILE A 144 -8.03 10.45 -18.73
C ILE A 144 -6.74 10.44 -17.89
N GLY A 145 -6.85 9.88 -16.68
CA GLY A 145 -5.75 9.63 -15.76
C GLY A 145 -4.75 8.58 -16.27
N TRP A 146 -3.67 8.38 -15.52
CA TRP A 146 -2.57 7.47 -15.91
C TRP A 146 -3.01 6.02 -16.12
N ASP A 147 -4.09 5.60 -15.47
CA ASP A 147 -4.74 4.30 -15.59
C ASP A 147 -5.16 3.96 -17.02
N ARG A 148 -5.47 4.98 -17.82
CA ARG A 148 -5.87 4.86 -19.22
C ARG A 148 -4.79 5.35 -20.19
N ARG A 149 -3.64 5.81 -19.69
CA ARG A 149 -2.53 6.22 -20.56
C ARG A 149 -1.68 5.04 -20.96
N ASN A 150 -1.05 5.17 -22.12
CA ASN A 150 -0.09 4.16 -22.57
C ASN A 150 1.24 4.35 -21.85
N TRP A 151 1.80 3.23 -21.40
CA TRP A 151 3.17 3.16 -20.91
C TRP A 151 4.02 2.39 -21.91
N THR A 152 5.30 2.71 -21.99
CA THR A 152 6.27 1.97 -22.82
C THR A 152 7.07 1.03 -21.93
N ILE A 153 7.33 -0.19 -22.39
CA ILE A 153 8.24 -1.09 -21.67
C ILE A 153 9.66 -0.56 -21.88
N GLU A 154 10.34 -0.16 -20.80
CA GLU A 154 11.74 0.23 -20.86
C GLU A 154 12.66 -0.98 -20.67
N ARG A 155 12.31 -1.89 -19.76
CA ARG A 155 13.09 -3.11 -19.46
C ARG A 155 12.14 -4.25 -19.11
N LYS A 156 12.49 -5.47 -19.51
CA LYS A 156 11.79 -6.68 -19.09
C LYS A 156 12.72 -7.88 -18.95
N SER A 157 12.36 -8.77 -18.05
CA SER A 157 12.94 -10.09 -17.85
C SER A 157 11.80 -11.08 -17.56
N ARG A 158 12.13 -12.33 -17.23
CA ARG A 158 11.14 -13.34 -16.82
C ARG A 158 10.44 -13.00 -15.49
N THR A 159 11.08 -12.22 -14.63
CA THR A 159 10.61 -11.94 -13.26
C THR A 159 10.35 -10.47 -13.01
N SER A 160 10.66 -9.57 -13.95
CA SER A 160 10.47 -8.14 -13.76
C SER A 160 10.13 -7.42 -15.05
N VAL A 161 9.31 -6.37 -14.97
CA VAL A 161 9.04 -5.42 -16.05
C VAL A 161 9.12 -4.00 -15.49
N THR A 162 9.69 -3.08 -16.25
CA THR A 162 9.67 -1.64 -15.96
C THR A 162 8.96 -0.92 -17.10
N TYR A 163 7.83 -0.31 -16.77
CA TYR A 163 7.06 0.57 -17.62
C TYR A 163 7.51 2.01 -17.41
N LYS A 164 7.48 2.82 -18.47
CA LYS A 164 7.75 4.25 -18.47
C LYS A 164 6.55 5.00 -19.02
N HIS A 165 6.17 6.08 -18.35
CA HIS A 165 5.20 7.05 -18.84
C HIS A 165 5.78 8.45 -18.81
N ILE A 166 5.46 9.25 -19.84
CA ILE A 166 5.76 10.67 -19.88
C ILE A 166 4.41 11.39 -19.90
N ASP A 167 4.12 12.08 -18.83
CA ASP A 167 2.98 12.96 -18.68
C ASP A 167 3.45 14.38 -18.97
N ALA A 168 3.16 14.90 -20.16
CA ALA A 168 3.62 16.22 -20.63
C ALA A 168 2.80 17.40 -20.07
N GLY A 169 2.15 17.24 -18.91
CA GLY A 169 1.18 18.19 -18.37
C GLY A 169 -0.25 17.86 -18.83
N HIS A 170 -0.56 16.58 -19.01
CA HIS A 170 -1.91 16.12 -19.30
C HIS A 170 -2.89 16.57 -18.21
N GLU A 171 -4.19 16.66 -18.53
CA GLU A 171 -5.23 17.10 -17.58
C GLU A 171 -4.93 18.47 -16.94
N ASN A 172 -4.10 19.31 -17.57
CA ASN A 172 -3.65 20.63 -17.10
C ASN A 172 -2.76 20.60 -15.84
N TRP A 173 -2.15 19.46 -15.51
CA TRP A 173 -1.16 19.40 -14.42
C TRP A 173 0.10 20.21 -14.80
N PRO A 174 0.69 21.00 -13.88
CA PRO A 174 1.89 21.79 -14.18
C PRO A 174 3.12 20.90 -14.34
N GLY A 175 3.99 21.25 -15.28
CA GLY A 175 5.24 20.55 -15.57
C GLY A 175 5.07 19.17 -16.22
N THR A 176 6.12 18.72 -16.88
CA THR A 176 6.22 17.35 -17.39
C THR A 176 6.67 16.41 -16.28
N VAL A 177 6.01 15.27 -16.12
CA VAL A 177 6.42 14.18 -15.23
C VAL A 177 6.86 12.97 -16.03
N THR A 178 8.06 12.48 -15.74
CA THR A 178 8.51 11.14 -16.18
C THR A 178 8.32 10.16 -15.05
N ALA A 179 7.51 9.14 -15.28
CA ALA A 179 7.20 8.09 -14.31
C ALA A 179 7.71 6.72 -14.76
N TYR A 180 8.09 5.92 -13.79
CA TYR A 180 8.63 4.57 -13.93
C TYR A 180 7.91 3.63 -12.98
N ALA A 181 7.22 2.62 -13.49
CA ALA A 181 6.59 1.57 -12.68
C ALA A 181 7.32 0.24 -12.92
N THR A 182 8.04 -0.23 -11.90
CA THR A 182 8.77 -1.50 -11.94
C THR A 182 8.01 -2.54 -11.11
N HIS A 183 7.58 -3.61 -11.75
CA HIS A 183 6.98 -4.78 -11.11
C HIS A 183 7.96 -5.94 -11.12
N THR A 184 8.09 -6.64 -10.00
CA THR A 184 8.97 -7.79 -9.84
C THR A 184 8.27 -8.89 -9.06
N VAL A 185 8.33 -10.12 -9.58
CA VAL A 185 7.89 -11.32 -8.84
C VAL A 185 9.09 -12.09 -8.31
N GLU A 186 9.00 -12.54 -7.06
CA GLU A 186 10.06 -13.29 -6.39
C GLU A 186 9.51 -14.62 -5.82
N ASN A 187 10.42 -15.52 -5.44
CA ASN A 187 10.05 -16.76 -4.78
C ASN A 187 9.27 -16.49 -3.49
N GLY A 188 8.43 -17.44 -3.07
CA GLY A 188 7.60 -17.29 -1.86
C GLY A 188 6.37 -16.40 -2.06
N GLY A 189 5.94 -16.17 -3.30
CA GLY A 189 4.67 -15.50 -3.58
C GLY A 189 4.71 -13.98 -3.40
N VAL A 190 5.81 -13.35 -3.81
CA VAL A 190 6.04 -11.90 -3.62
C VAL A 190 5.80 -11.15 -4.92
N LEU A 191 5.09 -10.03 -4.85
CA LEU A 191 4.95 -9.04 -5.92
C LEU A 191 5.43 -7.67 -5.41
N LYS A 192 6.57 -7.22 -5.89
CA LYS A 192 7.12 -5.89 -5.57
C LYS A 192 6.80 -4.89 -6.68
N THR A 193 6.20 -3.76 -6.32
CA THR A 193 5.91 -2.63 -7.23
C THR A 193 6.65 -1.38 -6.77
N VAL A 194 7.53 -0.82 -7.60
CA VAL A 194 8.21 0.45 -7.29
C VAL A 194 7.83 1.48 -8.33
N VAL A 195 7.31 2.62 -7.88
CA VAL A 195 6.93 3.73 -8.76
C VAL A 195 7.78 4.95 -8.48
N ARG A 196 8.56 5.40 -9.46
CA ARG A 196 9.38 6.61 -9.37
C ARG A 196 8.83 7.66 -10.31
N ALA A 197 8.77 8.91 -9.88
CA ALA A 197 8.35 10.02 -10.72
C ALA A 197 9.24 11.24 -10.50
N THR A 198 9.57 11.93 -11.59
CA THR A 198 10.34 13.18 -11.56
C THR A 198 9.63 14.21 -12.42
N ALA A 199 9.48 15.44 -11.91
CA ALA A 199 8.82 16.54 -12.59
C ALA A 199 9.82 17.64 -12.98
N THR A 200 9.53 18.35 -14.07
CA THR A 200 10.30 19.53 -14.49
C THR A 200 9.98 20.78 -13.65
N GLU A 201 8.84 20.78 -12.98
CA GLU A 201 8.32 21.89 -12.17
C GLU A 201 7.66 21.33 -10.90
N LYS A 202 7.40 22.21 -9.92
CA LYS A 202 6.62 21.84 -8.74
C LYS A 202 5.21 21.44 -9.16
N THR A 203 4.82 20.21 -8.83
CA THR A 203 3.51 19.65 -9.19
C THR A 203 3.09 18.63 -8.14
N PRO A 204 1.78 18.47 -7.86
CA PRO A 204 1.31 17.39 -7.02
C PRO A 204 1.62 16.03 -7.64
N ILE A 205 2.20 15.13 -6.85
CA ILE A 205 2.37 13.73 -7.24
C ILE A 205 1.91 12.86 -6.07
N MET A 206 0.86 12.06 -6.31
CA MET A 206 0.39 11.06 -5.37
C MET A 206 -0.05 9.85 -6.17
N LEU A 207 0.62 8.72 -5.97
CA LEU A 207 0.47 7.54 -6.82
C LEU A 207 0.02 6.35 -5.99
N THR A 208 -0.73 5.46 -6.63
CA THR A 208 -1.10 4.17 -6.06
C THR A 208 -1.26 3.11 -7.14
N GLN A 209 -1.38 1.85 -6.74
CA GLN A 209 -1.83 0.77 -7.61
C GLN A 209 -3.20 0.29 -7.12
N HIS A 210 -4.22 0.42 -7.97
CA HIS A 210 -5.62 0.28 -7.56
C HIS A 210 -6.11 -1.18 -7.58
N VAL A 211 -5.41 -2.07 -6.87
CA VAL A 211 -5.66 -3.52 -6.94
C VAL A 211 -6.95 -3.92 -6.21
N TYR A 212 -7.87 -4.56 -6.93
CA TYR A 212 -9.11 -5.13 -6.38
C TYR A 212 -8.93 -6.61 -6.05
N TRP A 213 -9.03 -6.95 -4.76
CA TRP A 213 -8.77 -8.28 -4.24
C TRP A 213 -10.05 -9.09 -4.03
N ASN A 214 -10.03 -10.34 -4.50
CA ASN A 214 -10.90 -11.42 -4.05
C ASN A 214 -10.08 -12.72 -4.01
N LEU A 215 -9.64 -13.09 -2.81
CA LEU A 215 -8.73 -14.20 -2.54
C LEU A 215 -9.39 -15.57 -2.71
N ASP A 216 -10.71 -15.62 -2.88
CA ASP A 216 -11.45 -16.85 -3.12
C ASP A 216 -11.62 -17.15 -4.60
N ALA A 217 -11.40 -16.16 -5.47
CA ALA A 217 -11.60 -16.26 -6.93
C ALA A 217 -12.98 -16.83 -7.29
N PHE A 218 -13.99 -16.50 -6.46
CA PHE A 218 -15.40 -16.91 -6.61
C PHE A 218 -15.61 -18.42 -6.73
N GLN A 219 -14.72 -19.26 -6.18
CA GLN A 219 -14.83 -20.71 -6.36
C GLN A 219 -15.99 -21.35 -5.58
N ASP A 220 -16.57 -20.64 -4.61
CA ASP A 220 -17.84 -21.02 -3.99
C ASP A 220 -18.99 -20.36 -4.75
N ALA A 221 -19.84 -21.16 -5.39
CA ALA A 221 -20.95 -20.65 -6.19
C ALA A 221 -22.04 -19.95 -5.38
N THR A 222 -22.01 -20.06 -4.04
CA THR A 222 -22.99 -19.44 -3.12
C THR A 222 -22.49 -18.12 -2.53
N VAL A 223 -21.21 -17.78 -2.73
CA VAL A 223 -20.58 -16.59 -2.16
C VAL A 223 -19.97 -15.73 -3.26
N ASP A 224 -20.56 -14.55 -3.46
CA ASP A 224 -20.11 -13.58 -4.47
C ASP A 224 -19.51 -12.30 -3.88
N THR A 225 -19.43 -12.18 -2.55
CA THR A 225 -18.93 -10.98 -1.86
C THR A 225 -17.75 -11.30 -0.96
N VAL A 226 -16.94 -10.28 -0.65
CA VAL A 226 -15.81 -10.40 0.29
C VAL A 226 -16.21 -10.21 1.76
N LEU A 227 -17.48 -9.91 2.05
CA LEU A 227 -17.90 -9.42 3.36
C LEU A 227 -17.64 -10.41 4.48
N ASP A 228 -18.03 -11.67 4.30
CA ASP A 228 -17.98 -12.68 5.36
C ASP A 228 -16.83 -13.67 5.23
N THR A 229 -16.16 -13.71 4.06
CA THR A 229 -15.03 -14.63 3.84
C THR A 229 -13.67 -13.98 3.98
N HIS A 230 -13.58 -12.65 3.83
CA HIS A 230 -12.31 -11.95 3.90
C HIS A 230 -12.15 -11.23 5.24
N HIS A 231 -11.03 -11.50 5.89
CA HIS A 231 -10.60 -10.82 7.09
C HIS A 231 -9.60 -9.72 6.75
N LEU A 232 -9.81 -8.54 7.34
CA LEU A 232 -8.96 -7.38 7.17
C LEU A 232 -8.29 -7.02 8.51
N GLN A 233 -7.04 -6.63 8.44
CA GLN A 233 -6.30 -6.05 9.56
C GLN A 233 -5.46 -4.88 9.08
N ILE A 234 -5.54 -3.75 9.77
CA ILE A 234 -4.80 -2.52 9.43
C ILE A 234 -4.13 -1.99 10.70
N THR A 235 -2.82 -1.76 10.64
CA THR A 235 -2.09 -1.10 11.74
C THR A 235 -2.32 0.40 11.68
N SER A 236 -3.49 0.84 12.14
CA SER A 236 -3.91 2.23 12.15
C SER A 236 -4.92 2.51 13.25
N SER A 237 -4.71 3.60 13.99
CA SER A 237 -5.62 4.11 15.01
C SER A 237 -6.56 5.21 14.51
N ARG A 238 -6.42 5.64 13.25
CA ARG A 238 -7.08 6.84 12.72
C ARG A 238 -7.52 6.69 11.26
N VAL A 239 -8.70 7.23 10.95
CA VAL A 239 -9.23 7.39 9.58
C VAL A 239 -9.40 8.87 9.26
N LEU A 240 -9.26 9.26 8.00
CA LEU A 240 -9.61 10.60 7.56
C LEU A 240 -11.11 10.88 7.74
N ASP A 241 -11.43 11.99 8.38
CA ASP A 241 -12.79 12.52 8.38
C ASP A 241 -13.06 13.23 7.04
N VAL A 242 -14.19 12.93 6.40
CA VAL A 242 -14.55 13.41 5.07
C VAL A 242 -15.96 14.01 5.02
N ASP A 243 -16.18 14.94 4.08
CA ASP A 243 -17.50 15.47 3.78
C ASP A 243 -18.32 14.56 2.85
N SER A 244 -19.51 15.00 2.45
CA SER A 244 -20.41 14.23 1.56
C SER A 244 -19.84 13.97 0.15
N ASN A 245 -18.83 14.74 -0.26
CA ASN A 245 -18.10 14.54 -1.50
C ASN A 245 -16.83 13.70 -1.30
N MET A 246 -16.70 13.10 -0.11
CA MET A 246 -15.55 12.32 0.30
C MET A 246 -14.25 13.16 0.28
N ILE A 247 -14.37 14.48 0.45
CA ILE A 247 -13.22 15.39 0.58
C ILE A 247 -12.86 15.52 2.07
N PRO A 248 -11.58 15.40 2.44
CA PRO A 248 -11.19 15.51 3.83
C PRO A 248 -11.51 16.85 4.48
N THR A 249 -12.02 16.77 5.71
CA THR A 249 -12.33 17.94 6.54
C THR A 249 -11.06 18.53 7.18
N GLY A 250 -9.97 17.76 7.21
CA GLY A 250 -8.74 18.05 7.97
C GLY A 250 -8.69 17.42 9.35
N LYS A 251 -9.76 16.74 9.77
CA LYS A 251 -9.82 16.01 11.05
C LYS A 251 -9.53 14.52 10.85
N PHE A 252 -9.23 13.85 11.95
CA PHE A 252 -9.11 12.39 12.01
C PHE A 252 -10.18 11.82 12.94
N ILE A 253 -10.74 10.67 12.56
CA ILE A 253 -11.62 9.86 13.39
C ILE A 253 -10.76 8.82 14.12
N ASN A 254 -10.89 8.72 15.44
CA ASN A 254 -10.30 7.60 16.19
C ASN A 254 -11.11 6.33 15.89
N VAL A 255 -10.44 5.26 15.46
CA VAL A 255 -11.13 4.04 15.05
C VAL A 255 -11.75 3.26 16.21
N SER A 256 -11.32 3.49 17.45
CA SER A 256 -11.72 2.70 18.61
C SER A 256 -13.24 2.68 18.79
N ASN A 257 -13.82 1.49 18.88
CA ASN A 257 -15.27 1.28 19.03
C ASN A 257 -16.12 1.82 17.86
N THR A 258 -15.55 2.01 16.68
CA THR A 258 -16.27 2.41 15.45
C THR A 258 -16.31 1.28 14.42
N ALA A 259 -17.05 1.44 13.33
CA ALA A 259 -16.99 0.51 12.19
C ALA A 259 -15.56 0.39 11.60
N PHE A 260 -14.71 1.40 11.80
CA PHE A 260 -13.36 1.45 11.25
C PHE A 260 -12.30 0.66 12.02
N ASP A 261 -12.64 -0.01 13.13
CA ASP A 261 -11.66 -0.65 14.01
C ASP A 261 -11.12 -1.99 13.48
N PHE A 262 -10.20 -1.92 12.50
CA PHE A 262 -9.48 -3.09 11.95
C PHE A 262 -8.09 -3.31 12.59
N ARG A 263 -7.81 -2.70 13.75
CA ARG A 263 -6.53 -2.94 14.47
C ARG A 263 -6.37 -4.41 14.86
N ARG A 264 -7.50 -5.04 15.18
CA ARG A 264 -7.63 -6.49 15.28
C ARG A 264 -8.33 -7.02 14.04
N ALA A 265 -7.84 -8.17 13.60
CA ALA A 265 -8.46 -9.01 12.59
C ALA A 265 -9.98 -9.14 12.78
N GLN A 266 -10.76 -8.81 11.76
CA GLN A 266 -12.20 -9.11 11.68
C GLN A 266 -12.61 -9.25 10.21
N THR A 267 -13.73 -9.92 9.94
CA THR A 267 -14.29 -9.95 8.59
C THR A 267 -14.69 -8.54 8.15
N ILE A 268 -14.63 -8.25 6.85
CA ILE A 268 -15.02 -6.94 6.32
C ILE A 268 -16.47 -6.59 6.70
N GLY A 269 -17.36 -7.60 6.72
CA GLY A 269 -18.77 -7.50 7.09
C GLY A 269 -19.07 -7.46 8.59
N ALA A 270 -18.07 -7.58 9.48
CA ALA A 270 -18.31 -7.75 10.92
C ALA A 270 -19.12 -6.61 11.58
N ARG A 271 -19.09 -5.40 11.01
CA ARG A 271 -19.78 -4.21 11.52
C ARG A 271 -20.65 -3.54 10.45
N TRP A 272 -21.18 -4.33 9.52
CA TRP A 272 -21.80 -3.85 8.27
C TRP A 272 -22.98 -2.88 8.46
N ASP A 273 -23.79 -3.07 9.51
CA ASP A 273 -24.91 -2.16 9.79
C ASP A 273 -24.43 -0.73 10.11
N ALA A 274 -23.22 -0.60 10.66
CA ALA A 274 -22.60 0.68 10.99
C ALA A 274 -21.82 1.30 9.81
N THR A 275 -21.85 0.68 8.63
CA THR A 275 -21.16 1.20 7.42
C THR A 275 -22.07 1.96 6.47
N ALA A 276 -23.34 2.15 6.84
CA ALA A 276 -24.23 3.06 6.12
C ALA A 276 -23.55 4.45 6.02
N VAL A 277 -23.56 5.03 4.83
CA VAL A 277 -23.00 6.35 4.48
C VAL A 277 -21.47 6.52 4.61
N LEU A 278 -20.72 5.53 5.11
CA LEU A 278 -19.26 5.64 5.24
C LEU A 278 -18.52 5.70 3.89
N CYS A 279 -19.22 5.34 2.81
CA CYS A 279 -18.72 5.45 1.44
C CYS A 279 -19.52 6.44 0.57
N GLY A 280 -20.19 7.39 1.21
CA GLY A 280 -21.00 8.43 0.57
C GLY A 280 -22.50 8.17 0.62
N GLU A 281 -23.29 9.14 0.15
CA GLU A 281 -24.75 9.04 0.13
C GLU A 281 -25.23 7.86 -0.72
N GLY A 282 -26.19 7.08 -0.20
CA GLY A 282 -26.71 5.89 -0.87
C GLY A 282 -25.73 4.71 -0.94
N CYS A 283 -24.59 4.79 -0.25
CA CYS A 283 -23.56 3.76 -0.22
C CYS A 283 -23.55 3.00 1.12
N GLN A 284 -23.27 1.70 1.05
CA GLN A 284 -22.98 0.87 2.23
C GLN A 284 -21.67 0.13 2.02
N GLY A 285 -20.76 0.29 2.98
CA GLY A 285 -19.41 -0.25 2.94
C GLY A 285 -18.36 0.80 3.27
N TYR A 286 -17.11 0.50 2.92
CA TYR A 286 -15.98 1.40 3.17
C TYR A 286 -15.53 2.03 1.85
N ASP A 287 -15.25 3.33 1.91
CA ASP A 287 -14.48 4.11 0.92
C ASP A 287 -13.72 5.17 1.73
N SER A 288 -12.81 4.70 2.58
CA SER A 288 -12.18 5.53 3.61
C SER A 288 -10.68 5.30 3.68
N GLU A 289 -9.95 6.32 4.10
CA GLU A 289 -8.50 6.28 4.20
C GLU A 289 -8.04 6.11 5.65
N TRP A 290 -7.37 5.00 5.94
CA TRP A 290 -6.70 4.76 7.22
C TRP A 290 -5.30 5.35 7.17
N ILE A 291 -4.94 6.10 8.20
CA ILE A 291 -3.60 6.65 8.37
C ILE A 291 -2.78 5.70 9.23
N HIS A 292 -1.70 5.16 8.69
CA HIS A 292 -0.86 4.21 9.43
C HIS A 292 -0.26 4.86 10.68
N ASP A 293 -0.19 4.10 11.76
CA ASP A 293 0.43 4.56 13.01
C ASP A 293 1.94 4.75 12.83
N ASP A 294 2.59 3.84 12.11
CA ASP A 294 3.92 4.05 11.51
C ASP A 294 3.78 4.35 10.01
N GLN A 295 3.95 5.62 9.67
CA GLN A 295 3.79 6.15 8.32
C GLN A 295 4.92 5.75 7.35
N LYS A 296 6.04 5.22 7.85
CA LYS A 296 7.17 4.79 7.01
C LYS A 296 7.14 3.29 6.72
N SER A 297 6.35 2.52 7.47
CA SER A 297 6.24 1.08 7.33
C SER A 297 4.80 0.59 7.46
N GLY A 298 3.89 1.26 6.76
CA GLY A 298 2.46 0.94 6.75
C GLY A 298 2.21 -0.55 6.45
N ARG A 299 1.29 -1.16 7.21
CA ARG A 299 0.93 -2.58 7.08
C ARG A 299 -0.57 -2.79 7.02
N THR A 300 -0.99 -3.57 6.04
CA THR A 300 -2.35 -4.02 5.85
C THR A 300 -2.34 -5.50 5.45
N SER A 301 -3.18 -6.30 6.09
CA SER A 301 -3.30 -7.73 5.82
C SER A 301 -4.73 -8.06 5.43
N LEU A 302 -4.88 -8.90 4.41
CA LEU A 302 -6.16 -9.46 3.98
C LEU A 302 -6.00 -10.97 3.81
N TRP A 303 -6.93 -11.79 4.31
CA TRP A 303 -6.92 -13.22 4.05
C TRP A 303 -8.32 -13.79 3.96
N SER A 304 -8.44 -14.95 3.32
CA SER A 304 -9.65 -15.77 3.35
C SER A 304 -9.34 -17.14 3.90
N ASP A 305 -10.15 -17.59 4.86
CA ASP A 305 -10.06 -18.96 5.39
C ASP A 305 -10.51 -20.00 4.36
N ALA A 306 -11.38 -19.62 3.41
CA ALA A 306 -11.92 -20.53 2.40
C ALA A 306 -10.83 -20.98 1.42
N SER A 307 -10.10 -20.04 0.80
CA SER A 307 -8.93 -20.37 -0.02
C SER A 307 -7.66 -20.66 0.79
N GLY A 308 -7.56 -20.14 2.01
CA GLY A 308 -6.34 -20.15 2.82
C GLY A 308 -5.24 -19.24 2.27
N ILE A 309 -5.60 -18.30 1.39
CA ILE A 309 -4.69 -17.29 0.85
C ILE A 309 -4.70 -16.07 1.78
N ARG A 310 -3.51 -15.54 2.05
CA ARG A 310 -3.26 -14.30 2.77
C ARG A 310 -2.45 -13.37 1.88
N VAL A 311 -2.68 -12.07 1.95
CA VAL A 311 -1.81 -11.04 1.36
C VAL A 311 -1.41 -10.07 2.48
N ASP A 312 -0.10 -9.88 2.65
CA ASP A 312 0.47 -8.90 3.55
C ASP A 312 1.09 -7.76 2.73
N ILE A 313 0.50 -6.57 2.84
CA ILE A 313 0.94 -5.39 2.10
C ILE A 313 1.79 -4.53 3.03
N THR A 314 3.00 -4.19 2.57
CA THR A 314 3.90 -3.25 3.24
C THR A 314 4.23 -2.09 2.32
N SER A 315 4.17 -0.86 2.82
CA SER A 315 4.45 0.30 1.98
C SER A 315 5.21 1.39 2.72
N ASN A 316 5.95 2.19 1.94
CA ASN A 316 6.52 3.44 2.40
C ASN A 316 5.49 4.60 2.38
N GLN A 317 4.25 4.31 1.97
CA GLN A 317 3.16 5.27 1.97
C GLN A 317 2.51 5.38 3.35
N PRO A 318 2.09 6.58 3.76
CA PRO A 318 1.63 6.84 5.11
C PRO A 318 0.18 6.41 5.36
N ALA A 319 -0.57 6.06 4.30
CA ALA A 319 -1.98 5.74 4.38
C ALA A 319 -2.38 4.59 3.43
N VAL A 320 -3.55 4.02 3.71
CA VAL A 320 -4.23 3.05 2.85
C VAL A 320 -5.70 3.43 2.67
N GLN A 321 -6.12 3.63 1.42
CA GLN A 321 -7.53 3.70 1.05
C GLN A 321 -8.09 2.27 1.01
N VAL A 322 -9.26 2.08 1.62
CA VAL A 322 -10.02 0.82 1.55
C VAL A 322 -11.36 1.11 0.90
N TYR A 323 -11.61 0.47 -0.24
CA TYR A 323 -12.87 0.58 -0.97
C TYR A 323 -13.50 -0.80 -1.19
N THR A 324 -14.68 -1.05 -0.62
CA THR A 324 -15.40 -2.34 -0.74
C THR A 324 -16.30 -2.42 -1.98
N SER A 325 -15.87 -1.81 -3.09
CA SER A 325 -16.47 -2.01 -4.42
C SER A 325 -18.01 -1.85 -4.48
N ASN A 326 -18.58 -0.90 -3.74
CA ASN A 326 -20.05 -0.72 -3.65
C ASN A 326 -20.70 -0.42 -5.01
N TRP A 327 -19.97 0.26 -5.91
CA TRP A 327 -20.46 0.65 -7.24
C TRP A 327 -20.06 -0.33 -8.35
N MET A 328 -19.44 -1.46 -8.01
CA MET A 328 -18.97 -2.44 -8.98
C MET A 328 -20.14 -3.10 -9.71
N ASN A 329 -20.09 -3.06 -11.05
CA ASN A 329 -21.05 -3.70 -11.94
C ASN A 329 -20.42 -3.90 -13.32
N THR A 330 -19.53 -4.88 -13.44
CA THR A 330 -18.80 -5.16 -14.70
C THR A 330 -18.83 -6.65 -15.03
N VAL A 331 -18.44 -7.00 -16.25
CA VAL A 331 -18.29 -8.41 -16.66
C VAL A 331 -17.18 -9.09 -15.83
N ARG A 332 -17.44 -10.34 -15.42
CA ARG A 332 -16.49 -11.20 -14.70
C ARG A 332 -15.58 -11.95 -15.67
N LYS A 333 -14.34 -12.20 -15.26
CA LYS A 333 -13.40 -13.07 -16.00
C LYS A 333 -13.94 -14.49 -16.10
N THR A 334 -13.83 -15.11 -17.26
CA THR A 334 -14.39 -16.45 -17.54
C THR A 334 -13.78 -17.56 -16.70
N HIS A 335 -12.54 -17.41 -16.21
CA HIS A 335 -11.89 -18.38 -15.32
C HIS A 335 -12.19 -18.17 -13.84
N HIS A 336 -12.79 -17.04 -13.45
CA HIS A 336 -13.34 -16.89 -12.10
C HIS A 336 -14.61 -17.74 -11.97
N GLY A 337 -14.82 -18.30 -10.78
CA GLY A 337 -15.98 -19.14 -10.51
C GLY A 337 -17.26 -18.33 -10.32
N GLY A 338 -18.20 -18.92 -9.58
CA GLY A 338 -19.47 -18.31 -9.21
C GLY A 338 -20.57 -18.62 -10.21
N ALA A 339 -21.83 -18.49 -9.77
CA ALA A 339 -22.97 -18.62 -10.65
C ALA A 339 -23.15 -17.38 -11.55
N GLU A 340 -22.80 -16.21 -11.03
CA GLU A 340 -22.92 -14.93 -11.73
C GLU A 340 -21.77 -14.68 -12.70
N LYS A 341 -22.11 -14.04 -13.83
CA LYS A 341 -21.14 -13.66 -14.88
C LYS A 341 -20.68 -12.20 -14.76
N SER A 342 -20.97 -11.55 -13.65
CA SER A 342 -20.61 -10.17 -13.37
C SER A 342 -19.93 -10.03 -12.02
N TYR A 343 -19.10 -9.01 -11.86
CA TYR A 343 -18.69 -8.51 -10.55
C TYR A 343 -19.75 -7.53 -10.07
N GLY A 344 -20.46 -7.89 -9.01
CA GLY A 344 -21.46 -7.03 -8.37
C GLY A 344 -20.88 -6.23 -7.20
N LYS A 345 -21.77 -5.56 -6.48
CA LYS A 345 -21.43 -4.83 -5.25
C LYS A 345 -20.69 -5.73 -4.27
N TRP A 346 -19.65 -5.19 -3.63
CA TRP A 346 -18.88 -5.88 -2.59
C TRP A 346 -18.19 -7.18 -3.04
N SER A 347 -18.07 -7.41 -4.34
CA SER A 347 -17.36 -8.56 -4.91
C SER A 347 -15.84 -8.50 -4.70
N ALA A 348 -15.32 -7.34 -4.29
CA ALA A 348 -13.90 -7.12 -4.05
C ALA A 348 -13.66 -6.07 -2.96
N VAL A 349 -12.41 -6.01 -2.50
CA VAL A 349 -11.88 -4.86 -1.76
C VAL A 349 -10.66 -4.30 -2.47
N ALA A 350 -10.65 -3.00 -2.75
CA ALA A 350 -9.44 -2.30 -3.17
C ALA A 350 -8.66 -1.83 -1.94
N LEU A 351 -7.34 -2.04 -1.96
CA LEU A 351 -6.41 -1.64 -0.91
C LEU A 351 -5.31 -0.79 -1.54
N GLU A 352 -5.45 0.53 -1.47
CA GLU A 352 -4.60 1.47 -2.21
C GLU A 352 -3.64 2.18 -1.27
N GLN A 353 -2.35 1.88 -1.34
CA GLN A 353 -1.35 2.54 -0.50
C GLN A 353 -0.96 3.85 -1.16
N GLN A 354 -1.10 4.96 -0.44
CA GLN A 354 -0.96 6.31 -1.01
C GLN A 354 -0.62 7.35 0.08
N GLY A 355 -0.33 8.57 -0.37
CA GLY A 355 -0.32 9.74 0.50
C GLY A 355 -1.74 10.14 0.91
N TYR A 356 -1.86 11.20 1.72
CA TYR A 356 -3.17 11.62 2.22
C TYR A 356 -4.02 12.19 1.08
N VAL A 357 -5.29 11.78 1.01
CA VAL A 357 -6.25 12.34 0.06
C VAL A 357 -6.33 13.85 0.21
N ALA A 358 -6.33 14.58 -0.91
CA ALA A 358 -6.46 16.03 -0.97
C ALA A 358 -5.56 16.80 0.03
N ALA A 359 -4.36 16.31 0.35
CA ALA A 359 -3.43 17.03 1.23
C ALA A 359 -3.08 18.42 0.66
N VAL A 360 -3.05 18.56 -0.67
CA VAL A 360 -2.88 19.83 -1.38
C VAL A 360 -4.05 20.80 -1.23
N ASN A 361 -5.16 20.38 -0.61
CA ASN A 361 -6.28 21.21 -0.17
C ASN A 361 -6.46 21.19 1.36
N THR A 362 -5.55 20.60 2.11
CA THR A 362 -5.69 20.36 3.56
C THR A 362 -4.41 20.76 4.30
N PRO A 363 -4.11 22.07 4.37
CA PRO A 363 -2.85 22.58 4.94
C PRO A 363 -2.64 22.24 6.42
N GLU A 364 -3.69 21.93 7.17
CA GLU A 364 -3.65 21.66 8.62
C GLU A 364 -2.78 20.46 8.98
N TRP A 365 -2.54 19.55 8.04
CA TRP A 365 -1.68 18.39 8.27
C TRP A 365 -0.20 18.69 8.05
N GLY A 366 0.16 19.83 7.42
CA GLY A 366 1.54 20.14 7.06
C GLY A 366 2.17 19.12 6.10
N VAL A 367 1.35 18.37 5.36
CA VAL A 367 1.79 17.35 4.40
C VAL A 367 2.03 18.00 3.04
N ASP A 368 3.28 17.97 2.57
CA ASP A 368 3.65 18.48 1.25
C ASP A 368 3.73 17.32 0.23
N GLN A 369 2.81 17.31 -0.73
CA GLN A 369 2.78 16.38 -1.86
C GLN A 369 3.17 17.08 -3.18
N ILE A 370 3.64 18.33 -3.11
CA ILE A 370 4.03 19.12 -4.27
C ILE A 370 5.54 19.01 -4.43
N SER A 371 5.99 18.15 -5.35
CA SER A 371 7.41 17.83 -5.48
C SER A 371 7.89 17.87 -6.93
N ALA A 372 9.18 18.15 -7.10
CA ALA A 372 9.91 17.92 -8.35
C ALA A 372 10.42 16.48 -8.48
N ALA A 373 10.39 15.69 -7.39
CA ALA A 373 10.78 14.28 -7.39
C ALA A 373 10.02 13.49 -6.32
N LEU A 374 9.48 12.33 -6.70
CA LEU A 374 8.80 11.41 -5.81
C LEU A 374 9.32 9.99 -6.01
N LEU A 375 9.55 9.29 -4.90
CA LEU A 375 9.78 7.86 -4.86
C LEU A 375 8.66 7.20 -4.04
N THR A 376 7.79 6.47 -4.72
CA THR A 376 6.77 5.62 -4.11
C THR A 376 7.21 4.16 -4.21
N GLU A 377 7.28 3.46 -3.08
CA GLU A 377 7.60 2.04 -3.04
C GLU A 377 6.41 1.28 -2.44
N LEU A 378 5.83 0.39 -3.24
CA LEU A 378 4.73 -0.47 -2.86
C LEU A 378 5.21 -1.93 -2.84
N ASN A 379 5.36 -2.49 -1.65
CA ASN A 379 5.80 -3.88 -1.53
C ASN A 379 4.60 -4.79 -1.17
N VAL A 380 4.19 -5.70 -2.05
CA VAL A 380 3.24 -6.77 -1.70
C VAL A 380 4.05 -8.02 -1.34
N TYR A 381 3.96 -8.48 -0.09
CA TYR A 381 4.62 -9.70 0.35
C TYR A 381 3.63 -10.82 0.67
N MET A 382 4.00 -11.98 0.13
CA MET A 382 3.60 -13.35 0.45
C MET A 382 2.11 -13.70 0.47
N ILE A 383 1.73 -14.36 -0.62
CA ILE A 383 0.65 -15.32 -0.62
C ILE A 383 1.18 -16.66 -0.11
N ASP A 384 1.07 -16.87 1.21
CA ASP A 384 1.41 -18.16 1.83
C ASP A 384 0.16 -19.05 1.97
N PRO A 385 0.01 -20.11 1.15
CA PRO A 385 -1.07 -21.09 1.32
C PRO A 385 -0.92 -21.96 2.57
N LYS A 386 0.19 -21.86 3.33
CA LYS A 386 0.51 -22.75 4.46
C LYS A 386 0.13 -22.19 5.82
N VAL A 387 -0.38 -20.97 5.93
CA VAL A 387 -0.62 -20.33 7.24
C VAL A 387 -1.69 -21.03 8.09
N LEU A 388 -2.51 -21.92 7.54
CA LEU A 388 -3.55 -22.63 8.30
C LEU A 388 -3.28 -24.13 8.53
N LYS A 389 -2.02 -24.57 8.61
CA LYS A 389 -1.71 -25.83 9.33
C LYS A 389 -1.39 -25.54 10.79
N GLY A 390 -2.46 -25.34 11.56
CA GLY A 390 -2.51 -25.58 13.00
C GLY A 390 -1.52 -24.78 13.85
N CYS A 391 -1.96 -23.63 14.34
CA CYS A 391 -1.78 -23.38 15.78
C CYS A 391 -2.73 -24.32 16.53
N ASP A 392 -2.45 -25.62 16.47
CA ASP A 392 -2.96 -26.54 17.48
C ASP A 392 -2.18 -26.20 18.75
N CYS A 393 -2.90 -25.73 19.77
CA CYS A 393 -2.36 -25.50 21.11
C CYS A 393 -2.05 -26.84 21.81
N GLN A 394 -1.43 -27.78 21.11
CA GLN A 394 -0.93 -29.03 21.64
C GLN A 394 0.52 -29.21 21.20
N GLY A 395 1.42 -28.97 22.13
CA GLY A 395 2.86 -29.03 21.92
C GLY A 395 3.28 -30.33 21.22
N ARG A 396 3.75 -30.21 19.97
CA ARG A 396 4.63 -31.20 19.33
C ARG A 396 5.45 -30.52 18.24
N GLN A 397 6.77 -30.41 18.48
CA GLN A 397 7.73 -29.86 17.52
C GLN A 397 7.93 -30.79 16.33
N LYS A 398 7.92 -30.25 15.10
CA LYS A 398 8.63 -30.85 13.96
C LYS A 398 9.63 -29.84 13.40
N LYS A 399 10.89 -30.28 13.28
CA LYS A 399 11.99 -29.51 12.69
C LYS A 399 11.82 -29.43 11.17
N ALA A 400 11.83 -28.23 10.62
CA ALA A 400 12.20 -27.98 9.23
C ALA A 400 13.44 -27.07 9.23
N ARG A 401 14.51 -27.49 8.55
CA ARG A 401 15.71 -26.67 8.34
C ARG A 401 15.49 -25.82 7.09
N ILE A 402 15.55 -24.50 7.22
CA ILE A 402 15.71 -23.55 6.12
C ILE A 402 16.90 -22.64 6.50
N PRO A 403 17.91 -22.44 5.65
CA PRO A 403 19.01 -21.54 5.94
C PRO A 403 18.71 -20.13 5.40
N LEU A 404 18.64 -19.12 6.29
CA LEU A 404 19.47 -17.89 6.28
C LEU A 404 18.86 -16.76 7.14
N SER A 405 19.69 -16.33 8.11
CA SER A 405 19.84 -15.03 8.79
C SER A 405 18.62 -14.14 9.16
N ARG A 406 18.51 -13.92 10.49
CA ARG A 406 17.60 -13.05 11.28
C ARG A 406 16.23 -13.66 11.59
N GLU A 407 16.11 -14.26 12.78
CA GLU A 407 14.86 -14.78 13.34
C GLU A 407 13.95 -13.63 13.81
N TYR A 408 12.74 -13.54 13.24
CA TYR A 408 11.60 -12.89 13.87
C TYR A 408 10.81 -13.96 14.64
N TYR A 409 10.64 -13.80 15.94
CA TYR A 409 9.68 -14.57 16.72
C TYR A 409 8.40 -13.75 16.89
N GLN A 410 7.33 -14.12 16.19
CA GLN A 410 5.97 -13.70 16.55
C GLN A 410 5.36 -14.78 17.44
N HIS A 411 5.06 -14.41 18.68
CA HIS A 411 4.17 -15.19 19.54
C HIS A 411 2.86 -14.42 19.70
N CYS A 412 1.75 -15.15 19.60
CA CYS A 412 0.39 -14.63 19.60
C CYS A 412 0.14 -13.60 20.71
N GLY A 413 0.06 -12.32 20.34
CA GLY A 413 -0.79 -11.33 21.00
C GLY A 413 -0.52 -10.96 22.45
N GLN A 414 0.64 -11.25 23.04
CA GLN A 414 1.00 -10.72 24.37
C GLN A 414 2.44 -10.20 24.42
N THR A 415 2.59 -8.92 24.77
CA THR A 415 3.87 -8.32 25.14
C THR A 415 4.24 -8.80 26.55
N ILE A 416 5.31 -9.57 26.68
CA ILE A 416 5.91 -9.88 27.98
C ILE A 416 7.13 -8.98 28.14
N SER A 417 7.02 -7.98 29.00
CA SER A 417 8.16 -7.18 29.45
C SER A 417 8.89 -7.95 30.55
N VAL A 418 10.17 -8.25 30.36
CA VAL A 418 11.03 -8.79 31.42
C VAL A 418 12.06 -7.73 31.75
N ASN A 419 12.01 -7.18 32.97
CA ASN A 419 13.07 -6.35 33.50
C ASN A 419 14.30 -7.23 33.75
N ALA A 420 15.40 -6.98 33.05
CA ALA A 420 16.68 -7.56 33.40
C ALA A 420 17.29 -6.77 34.58
N PRO A 421 17.78 -7.43 35.64
CA PRO A 421 18.62 -6.76 36.63
C PRO A 421 19.99 -6.42 36.05
N GLU A 422 20.57 -5.35 36.58
CA GLU A 422 21.89 -4.83 36.32
C GLU A 422 23.02 -5.86 36.55
N ASP A 423 24.12 -5.61 35.85
CA ASP A 423 25.46 -6.18 36.02
C ASP A 423 25.66 -7.68 35.73
N ILE A 424 26.56 -7.96 34.78
CA ILE A 424 27.74 -8.83 34.95
C ILE A 424 28.64 -8.58 33.73
N SER A 425 29.71 -7.82 33.98
CA SER A 425 30.94 -7.88 33.21
C SER A 425 31.76 -9.10 33.67
N HIS A 426 32.56 -9.66 32.77
CA HIS A 426 33.44 -10.83 32.93
C HIS A 426 32.78 -12.22 32.87
N PHE A 427 32.91 -12.89 31.71
CA PHE A 427 33.65 -14.15 31.58
C PHE A 427 33.88 -14.49 30.09
N GLY A 428 35.08 -15.01 29.80
CA GLY A 428 35.57 -15.31 28.47
C GLY A 428 34.91 -16.51 27.78
N LYS A 429 35.28 -16.66 26.50
CA LYS A 429 34.90 -17.72 25.55
C LYS A 429 34.51 -19.07 26.19
N VAL A 430 33.25 -19.50 26.00
CA VAL A 430 32.81 -20.90 26.12
C VAL A 430 31.81 -21.22 25.00
N GLY A 431 32.00 -22.37 24.34
CA GLY A 431 31.29 -22.82 23.13
C GLY A 431 29.81 -23.22 23.31
N PRO A 432 29.14 -23.69 22.23
CA PRO A 432 27.70 -23.51 22.07
C PRO A 432 26.89 -24.70 22.60
N LYS A 433 26.53 -24.72 23.89
CA LYS A 433 25.37 -25.48 24.41
C LYS A 433 24.88 -24.88 25.73
N LEU A 434 23.82 -24.07 25.69
CA LEU A 434 22.96 -23.87 26.86
C LEU A 434 21.63 -24.59 26.62
N LYS A 435 21.33 -25.60 27.44
CA LYS A 435 19.99 -26.19 27.55
C LYS A 435 19.27 -25.47 28.68
N VAL A 436 18.19 -24.77 28.37
CA VAL A 436 17.26 -24.26 29.39
C VAL A 436 16.09 -25.24 29.49
N ASN A 437 15.82 -25.73 30.69
CA ASN A 437 14.81 -26.74 30.97
C ASN A 437 13.58 -26.03 31.54
N PHE A 438 12.48 -25.97 30.79
CA PHE A 438 11.20 -25.45 31.28
C PHE A 438 10.35 -26.62 31.77
N GLN A 439 10.34 -26.86 33.08
CA GLN A 439 9.29 -27.63 33.74
C GLN A 439 8.51 -26.70 34.68
N ASN A 440 7.18 -26.82 34.61
CA ASN A 440 6.15 -26.21 35.47
C ASN A 440 5.66 -24.81 35.10
N LEU A 441 4.73 -24.74 34.14
CA LEU A 441 3.66 -23.73 34.16
C LEU A 441 2.33 -24.45 33.94
N ARG A 442 1.43 -24.40 34.94
CA ARG A 442 0.07 -24.96 34.89
C ARG A 442 -0.89 -23.95 34.28
N CYS A 443 -1.72 -24.40 33.34
CA CYS A 443 -2.87 -23.67 32.82
C CYS A 443 -4.05 -23.73 33.82
N GLY A 444 -4.72 -22.61 34.06
CA GLY A 444 -5.92 -22.53 34.91
C GLY A 444 -7.13 -22.06 34.11
N GLY A 445 -8.15 -22.92 34.01
CA GLY A 445 -9.52 -22.59 33.61
C GLY A 445 -10.46 -22.47 34.82
N LEU A 446 -11.60 -21.81 34.62
CA LEU A 446 -12.67 -21.61 35.61
C LEU A 446 -13.25 -22.93 36.16
N ILE A 447 -13.73 -22.91 37.42
CA ILE A 447 -15.05 -23.39 37.90
C ILE A 447 -15.30 -22.91 39.35
N ALA A 448 -16.58 -22.78 39.68
CA ALA A 448 -17.24 -22.10 40.80
C ALA A 448 -17.09 -22.67 42.22
N SER A 449 -17.49 -21.81 43.18
CA SER A 449 -18.15 -22.09 44.47
C SER A 449 -17.33 -22.74 45.61
N THR A 450 -17.05 -21.96 46.67
CA THR A 450 -17.75 -22.07 47.98
C THR A 450 -17.29 -20.99 48.97
N ARG A 451 -18.15 -20.73 49.95
CA ARG A 451 -18.17 -19.67 50.97
C ARG A 451 -16.89 -19.51 51.81
N GLN A 452 -16.50 -18.27 52.07
CA GLN A 452 -16.41 -17.67 53.43
C GLN A 452 -16.09 -16.16 53.38
N ARG A 453 -16.94 -15.35 54.01
CA ARG A 453 -16.66 -13.95 54.45
C ARG A 453 -16.17 -13.98 55.92
N PRO A 454 -15.84 -12.85 56.58
CA PRO A 454 -14.89 -11.78 56.23
C PRO A 454 -14.02 -11.36 57.46
N ARG A 455 -12.89 -10.69 57.25
CA ARG A 455 -12.24 -9.75 58.19
C ARG A 455 -11.30 -8.88 57.35
N SER A 456 -11.06 -7.60 57.55
CA SER A 456 -11.63 -6.48 58.33
C SER A 456 -10.74 -5.29 57.94
N ASP A 457 -11.32 -4.12 57.70
CA ASP A 457 -10.78 -2.77 57.89
C ASP A 457 -9.30 -2.48 57.60
N ALA A 458 -9.04 -1.62 56.60
CA ALA A 458 -8.32 -0.35 56.80
C ALA A 458 -8.33 0.50 55.52
N LYS A 459 -8.46 1.80 55.72
CA LYS A 459 -8.60 2.89 54.75
C LYS A 459 -7.39 3.83 54.95
N VAL A 460 -7.03 4.58 53.90
CA VAL A 460 -6.46 5.97 53.97
C VAL A 460 -4.94 6.02 54.33
N GLU A 461 -4.01 6.82 53.77
CA GLU A 461 -3.97 8.08 52.99
C GLU A 461 -2.58 8.27 52.29
N ASP A 462 -2.47 9.35 51.52
CA ASP A 462 -1.35 9.90 50.70
C ASP A 462 -0.03 10.25 51.42
N VAL A 463 1.07 10.37 50.64
CA VAL A 463 2.18 11.36 50.85
C VAL A 463 2.78 11.80 49.50
N LEU A 464 2.96 13.11 49.34
CA LEU A 464 3.60 13.88 48.25
C LEU A 464 5.05 14.31 48.59
N GLU A 465 5.76 14.85 47.58
CA GLU A 465 6.99 15.71 47.60
C GLU A 465 8.36 14.98 47.76
N GLU A 466 9.50 15.35 47.14
CA GLU A 466 9.94 16.51 46.32
C GLU A 466 11.32 16.22 45.62
N ILE A 467 11.50 16.73 44.38
CA ILE A 467 12.62 17.54 43.80
C ILE A 467 14.06 17.02 43.46
N ALA A 468 14.56 17.64 42.35
CA ALA A 468 15.93 17.97 41.87
C ALA A 468 16.59 17.01 40.85
N SER A 469 16.52 17.30 39.53
CA SER A 469 17.39 18.17 38.70
C SER A 469 18.71 17.53 38.24
N TYR A 470 18.96 17.44 36.93
CA TYR A 470 20.21 17.87 36.26
C TYR A 470 20.07 17.82 34.72
N GLU A 471 20.96 18.55 34.06
CA GLU A 471 20.83 19.30 32.80
C GLU A 471 21.04 18.54 31.46
N SER A 472 20.58 19.24 30.42
CA SER A 472 20.88 19.22 28.98
C SER A 472 22.25 18.73 28.53
N TRP A 473 22.34 18.17 27.31
CA TRP A 473 23.36 18.54 26.29
C TRP A 473 22.85 18.26 24.87
N ASP A 474 22.78 19.32 24.06
CA ASP A 474 22.78 19.30 22.58
C ASP A 474 24.23 19.23 22.08
N GLN A 475 24.45 18.48 20.98
CA GLN A 475 25.39 18.81 19.90
C GLN A 475 25.02 18.07 18.61
#